data_AF-A0A9W6WH96-F1
#
_entry.id   AF-A0A9W6WH96-F1
#
_cell.length_a   1.000
_cell.length_b   1.000
_cell.length_c   1.000
_cell.angle_alpha   90.00
_cell.angle_beta   90.00
_cell.angle_gamma   90.00
#
_symmetry.space_group_name_H-M   'P 1'
#
loop_
_entity.id
_entity.type
_entity.pdbx_description
1 polymer ?
#
loop_
_entity_poly.entity_id
_entity_poly.type
_entity_poly.pdbx_seq_one_letter_code
_entity_poly.pdbx_strand_id
1 'polypeptide(L)'
;MSVVNMDSILPFLEGDKIFELDLNNLLTLLSQPSLIKSSDKTQLNSLCGKVNNYLKSNNTRYRWIGTKLVTIICLHPEIIISNHTSIFLVNLIKILETKCFVKDESNIDIHTLVTLKSATNAINFIINKIKGKPSLTREILTPKLPIIISNLINCIHLIPEDSIKLLIKILINNSTTFRPFGNKFEVKLLNLINNDSNFNKFNQSLKDLILLSLVLLKFNLSRENSTSIMILN
;
A
#
# COMPACT_ATOMS: atom_id res chain seq x y z
N MET A 1 -4.07 -28.76 -22.65
CA MET A 1 -3.98 -27.34 -22.27
C MET A 1 -2.72 -26.78 -22.89
N SER A 2 -2.84 -25.82 -23.81
CA SER A 2 -1.67 -25.09 -24.32
C SER A 2 -0.93 -24.45 -23.15
N VAL A 3 0.39 -24.63 -23.07
CA VAL A 3 1.21 -23.97 -22.05
C VAL A 3 1.11 -22.46 -22.31
N VAL A 4 0.40 -21.74 -21.44
CA VAL A 4 0.36 -20.27 -21.50
C VAL A 4 1.75 -19.77 -21.14
N ASN A 5 2.39 -19.07 -22.07
CA ASN A 5 3.70 -18.45 -21.87
C ASN A 5 3.56 -16.94 -21.65
N MET A 6 4.61 -16.30 -21.13
CA MET A 6 4.58 -14.86 -20.83
C MET A 6 4.33 -14.02 -22.09
N ASP A 7 4.88 -14.42 -23.24
CA ASP A 7 4.72 -13.70 -24.51
C ASP A 7 3.27 -13.66 -24.99
N SER A 8 2.45 -14.66 -24.65
CA SER A 8 1.02 -14.64 -24.95
C SER A 8 0.22 -13.66 -24.08
N ILE A 9 0.76 -13.26 -22.92
CA ILE A 9 0.06 -12.38 -21.96
C ILE A 9 0.50 -10.92 -22.12
N LEU A 10 1.79 -10.68 -22.38
CA LEU A 10 2.38 -9.33 -22.44
C LEU A 10 1.67 -8.35 -23.40
N PRO A 11 1.16 -8.75 -24.58
CA PRO A 11 0.43 -7.86 -25.48
C PRO A 11 -0.86 -7.31 -24.87
N PHE A 12 -1.53 -8.07 -24.01
CA PHE A 12 -2.79 -7.67 -23.36
C PHE A 12 -2.55 -6.74 -22.17
N LEU A 13 -1.32 -6.64 -21.64
CA LEU A 13 -0.98 -5.73 -20.54
C LEU A 13 -0.64 -4.30 -21.04
N GLU A 14 -1.21 -3.87 -22.16
CA GLU A 14 -1.01 -2.54 -22.73
C GLU A 14 -2.32 -1.75 -22.85
N GLY A 15 -2.45 -0.70 -22.04
CA GLY A 15 -3.57 0.24 -22.14
C GLY A 15 -4.93 -0.47 -22.04
N ASP A 16 -5.80 -0.21 -23.02
CA ASP A 16 -7.14 -0.79 -23.09
C ASP A 16 -7.19 -2.28 -23.46
N LYS A 17 -6.11 -2.85 -24.03
CA LYS A 17 -6.08 -4.27 -24.41
C LYS A 17 -6.30 -5.20 -23.22
N ILE A 18 -6.08 -4.72 -22.00
CA ILE A 18 -6.32 -5.50 -20.77
C ILE A 18 -7.80 -5.81 -20.56
N PHE A 19 -8.70 -5.05 -21.19
CA PHE A 19 -10.13 -5.28 -21.16
C PHE A 19 -10.59 -6.31 -22.19
N GLU A 20 -9.72 -6.75 -23.10
CA GLU A 20 -9.99 -7.86 -24.02
C GLU A 20 -9.94 -9.23 -23.30
N LEU A 21 -9.34 -9.26 -22.10
CA LEU A 21 -9.29 -10.44 -21.24
C LEU A 21 -10.14 -10.24 -19.99
N ASP A 22 -10.70 -11.34 -19.48
CA ASP A 22 -11.22 -11.34 -18.13
C ASP A 22 -10.08 -11.12 -17.12
N LEU A 23 -10.20 -10.07 -16.31
CA LEU A 23 -9.15 -9.67 -15.38
C LEU A 23 -8.88 -10.77 -14.34
N ASN A 24 -9.88 -11.52 -13.89
CA ASN A 24 -9.66 -12.58 -12.91
C ASN A 24 -8.86 -13.74 -13.50
N ASN A 25 -9.14 -14.10 -14.76
CA ASN A 25 -8.36 -15.10 -15.49
C ASN A 25 -6.90 -14.66 -15.65
N LEU A 26 -6.67 -13.40 -16.04
CA LEU A 26 -5.33 -12.83 -16.15
C LEU A 26 -4.58 -12.86 -14.80
N LEU A 27 -5.22 -12.42 -13.72
CA LEU A 27 -4.65 -12.45 -12.37
C LEU A 27 -4.36 -13.89 -11.91
N THR A 28 -5.23 -14.84 -12.27
CA THR A 28 -5.03 -16.26 -11.97
C THR A 28 -3.81 -16.83 -12.67
N LEU A 29 -3.63 -16.50 -13.96
CA LEU A 29 -2.45 -16.91 -14.73
C LEU A 29 -1.16 -16.31 -14.14
N LEU A 30 -1.16 -15.00 -13.85
CA LEU A 30 0.00 -14.32 -13.26
C LEU A 30 0.32 -14.80 -11.84
N SER A 31 -0.64 -15.41 -11.13
CA SER A 31 -0.40 -16.02 -9.82
C SER A 31 0.34 -17.36 -9.89
N GLN A 32 0.40 -18.01 -11.07
CA GLN A 32 1.03 -19.32 -11.23
C GLN A 32 2.56 -19.21 -11.19
N PRO A 33 3.25 -19.92 -10.27
CA PRO A 33 4.71 -19.87 -10.20
C PRO A 33 5.41 -20.40 -11.47
N SER A 34 4.78 -21.34 -12.18
CA SER A 34 5.32 -21.92 -13.42
C SER A 34 5.56 -20.85 -14.48
N LEU A 35 4.59 -19.94 -14.66
CA LEU A 35 4.67 -18.86 -15.64
C LEU A 35 5.84 -17.90 -15.35
N ILE A 36 6.02 -17.53 -14.08
CA ILE A 36 7.10 -16.59 -13.68
C ILE A 36 8.46 -17.27 -13.75
N LYS A 37 8.59 -18.51 -13.28
CA LYS A 37 9.85 -19.26 -13.29
C LYS A 37 10.33 -19.65 -14.69
N SER A 38 9.41 -19.87 -15.62
CA SER A 38 9.76 -20.16 -17.01
C SER A 38 10.07 -18.91 -17.84
N SER A 39 9.87 -17.71 -17.28
CA SER A 39 10.11 -16.45 -17.98
C SER A 39 11.56 -16.01 -17.86
N ASP A 40 12.12 -15.49 -18.95
CA ASP A 40 13.44 -14.88 -18.92
C ASP A 40 13.42 -13.46 -18.29
N LYS A 41 14.61 -12.91 -18.06
CA LYS A 41 14.77 -11.59 -17.45
C LYS A 41 14.13 -10.46 -18.29
N THR A 42 14.14 -10.58 -19.62
CA THR A 42 13.57 -9.58 -20.54
C THR A 42 12.05 -9.58 -20.44
N GLN A 43 11.44 -10.76 -20.41
CA GLN A 43 10.01 -10.97 -20.23
C GLN A 43 9.54 -10.45 -18.87
N LEU A 44 10.26 -10.76 -17.79
CA LEU A 44 9.94 -10.24 -16.46
C LEU A 44 10.08 -8.71 -16.37
N ASN A 45 11.09 -8.14 -17.02
CA ASN A 45 11.23 -6.68 -17.11
C ASN A 45 10.07 -6.04 -17.89
N SER A 46 9.65 -6.66 -18.98
CA SER A 46 8.50 -6.21 -19.78
C SER A 46 7.20 -6.27 -18.97
N LEU A 47 6.96 -7.37 -18.26
CA LEU A 47 5.83 -7.53 -17.34
C LEU A 47 5.82 -6.41 -16.29
N CYS A 48 6.93 -6.25 -15.57
CA CYS A 48 7.05 -5.23 -14.53
C CYS A 48 6.87 -3.81 -15.10
N GLY A 49 7.45 -3.52 -16.26
CA GLY A 49 7.31 -2.23 -16.94
C GLY A 49 5.86 -1.92 -17.29
N LYS A 50 5.13 -2.89 -17.84
CA LYS A 50 3.71 -2.73 -18.19
C LYS A 50 2.82 -2.53 -16.95
N VAL A 51 3.02 -3.33 -15.90
CA VAL A 51 2.33 -3.16 -14.61
C VAL A 51 2.62 -1.77 -14.03
N ASN A 52 3.86 -1.30 -14.14
CA ASN A 52 4.25 0.02 -13.69
C ASN A 52 3.54 1.16 -14.44
N ASN A 53 3.29 0.99 -15.75
CA ASN A 53 2.58 1.97 -16.55
C ASN A 53 1.13 2.16 -16.07
N TYR A 54 0.45 1.07 -15.64
CA TYR A 54 -0.87 1.17 -15.03
C TYR A 54 -0.87 1.98 -13.73
N LEU A 55 0.11 1.75 -12.84
CA LEU A 55 0.25 2.52 -11.60
C LEU A 55 0.50 4.02 -11.83
N LYS A 56 1.25 4.35 -12.89
CA LYS A 56 1.59 5.74 -13.24
C LYS A 56 0.47 6.49 -13.94
N SER A 57 -0.52 5.78 -14.48
CA SER A 57 -1.59 6.40 -15.26
C SER A 57 -2.32 7.50 -14.49
N ASN A 58 -2.84 8.50 -15.21
CA ASN A 58 -3.75 9.50 -14.64
C ASN A 58 -5.20 8.99 -14.53
N ASN A 59 -5.50 7.81 -15.08
CA ASN A 59 -6.82 7.20 -15.00
C ASN A 59 -6.94 6.34 -13.72
N THR A 60 -7.93 6.64 -12.89
CA THR A 60 -8.22 5.94 -11.63
C THR A 60 -8.44 4.44 -11.83
N ARG A 61 -9.15 4.03 -12.89
CA ARG A 61 -9.39 2.60 -13.19
C ARG A 61 -8.10 1.87 -13.53
N TYR A 62 -7.22 2.48 -14.33
CA TYR A 62 -5.92 1.90 -14.64
C TYR A 62 -5.03 1.78 -13.39
N ARG A 63 -5.03 2.79 -12.52
CA ARG A 63 -4.34 2.70 -11.22
C ARG A 63 -4.86 1.53 -10.40
N TRP A 64 -6.17 1.36 -10.31
CA TRP A 64 -6.79 0.22 -9.62
C TRP A 64 -6.30 -1.11 -10.19
N ILE A 65 -6.32 -1.29 -11.51
CA ILE A 65 -5.80 -2.49 -12.17
C ILE A 65 -4.33 -2.70 -11.82
N GLY A 66 -3.51 -1.65 -11.88
CA GLY A 66 -2.10 -1.67 -11.48
C GLY A 66 -1.91 -2.18 -10.05
N THR A 67 -2.75 -1.75 -9.09
CA THR A 67 -2.68 -2.26 -7.70
C THR A 67 -2.95 -3.76 -7.61
N LYS A 68 -3.87 -4.30 -8.41
CA LYS A 68 -4.17 -5.74 -8.44
C LYS A 68 -3.04 -6.53 -9.08
N LEU A 69 -2.54 -6.07 -10.22
CA LEU A 69 -1.42 -6.69 -10.92
C LEU A 69 -0.18 -6.75 -10.03
N VAL A 70 0.21 -5.62 -9.41
CA VAL A 70 1.35 -5.59 -8.47
C VAL A 70 1.17 -6.59 -7.34
N THR A 71 -0.01 -6.63 -6.72
CA THR A 71 -0.27 -7.55 -5.61
C THR A 71 -0.05 -9.01 -6.02
N ILE A 72 -0.52 -9.38 -7.22
CA ILE A 72 -0.37 -10.74 -7.75
C ILE A 72 1.07 -11.06 -8.14
N ILE A 73 1.75 -10.20 -8.92
CA ILE A 73 3.12 -10.51 -9.37
C ILE A 73 4.11 -10.52 -8.19
N CYS A 74 3.85 -9.73 -7.13
CA CYS A 74 4.63 -9.73 -5.90
C CYS A 74 4.36 -10.95 -4.99
N LEU A 75 3.49 -11.90 -5.39
CA LEU A 75 3.46 -13.23 -4.76
C LEU A 75 4.79 -13.96 -4.94
N HIS A 76 5.48 -13.69 -6.05
CA HIS A 76 6.66 -14.41 -6.50
C HIS A 76 7.96 -13.79 -5.97
N PRO A 77 8.85 -14.59 -5.34
CA PRO A 77 10.12 -14.11 -4.80
C PRO A 77 11.00 -13.38 -5.83
N GLU A 78 11.01 -13.85 -7.08
CA GLU A 78 11.78 -13.31 -8.21
C GLU A 78 11.44 -11.84 -8.45
N ILE A 79 10.17 -11.47 -8.33
CA ILE A 79 9.73 -10.08 -8.44
C ILE A 79 10.08 -9.30 -7.18
N ILE A 80 9.83 -9.88 -5.99
CA ILE A 80 10.09 -9.19 -4.70
C ILE A 80 11.55 -8.77 -4.53
N ILE A 81 12.51 -9.63 -4.90
CA ILE A 81 13.95 -9.32 -4.79
C ILE A 81 14.45 -8.40 -5.90
N SER A 82 13.64 -8.15 -6.93
CA SER A 82 14.03 -7.30 -8.05
C SER A 82 13.97 -5.80 -7.70
N ASN A 83 14.69 -4.99 -8.48
CA ASN A 83 14.65 -3.54 -8.36
C ASN A 83 13.26 -2.93 -8.63
N HIS A 84 12.37 -3.68 -9.31
CA HIS A 84 11.00 -3.24 -9.60
C HIS A 84 10.16 -3.07 -8.34
N THR A 85 10.41 -3.83 -7.27
CA THR A 85 9.69 -3.68 -6.00
C THR A 85 9.79 -2.27 -5.44
N SER A 86 10.98 -1.67 -5.51
CA SER A 86 11.19 -0.28 -5.09
C SER A 86 10.39 0.70 -5.94
N ILE A 87 10.34 0.47 -7.26
CA ILE A 87 9.59 1.28 -8.22
C ILE A 87 8.08 1.16 -7.99
N PHE A 88 7.57 -0.05 -7.76
CA PHE A 88 6.15 -0.28 -7.45
C PHE A 88 5.74 0.45 -6.17
N LEU A 89 6.56 0.36 -5.11
CA LEU A 89 6.28 1.10 -3.88
C LEU A 89 6.22 2.61 -4.12
N VAL A 90 7.15 3.18 -4.88
CA VAL A 90 7.13 4.61 -5.20
C VAL A 90 5.83 5.00 -5.90
N ASN A 91 5.38 4.23 -6.90
CA ASN A 91 4.16 4.57 -7.64
C ASN A 91 2.89 4.31 -6.83
N LEU A 92 2.84 3.27 -5.99
CA LEU A 92 1.75 3.07 -5.03
C LEU A 92 1.66 4.21 -4.02
N ILE A 93 2.79 4.69 -3.51
CA ILE A 93 2.86 5.87 -2.63
C ILE A 93 2.34 7.10 -3.37
N LYS A 94 2.68 7.27 -4.66
CA LYS A 94 2.21 8.39 -5.48
C LYS A 94 0.69 8.39 -5.65
N ILE A 95 0.06 7.21 -5.73
CA ILE A 95 -1.41 7.08 -5.76
C ILE A 95 -2.04 7.67 -4.49
N LEU A 96 -1.47 7.37 -3.31
CA LEU A 96 -1.91 7.94 -2.04
C LEU A 96 -1.62 9.45 -1.94
N GLU A 97 -0.40 9.85 -2.30
CA GLU A 97 0.05 11.26 -2.28
C GLU A 97 -0.85 12.16 -3.10
N THR A 98 -1.17 11.72 -4.32
CA THR A 98 -2.02 12.48 -5.26
C THR A 98 -3.51 12.28 -5.00
N LYS A 99 -3.89 11.38 -4.09
CA LYS A 99 -5.28 10.97 -3.84
C LYS A 99 -6.03 10.64 -5.14
N CYS A 100 -5.39 9.91 -6.05
CA CYS A 100 -5.90 9.66 -7.42
C CYS A 100 -6.20 10.93 -8.26
N PHE A 101 -5.46 12.02 -8.01
CA PHE A 101 -5.67 13.34 -8.64
C PHE A 101 -7.05 13.95 -8.41
N VAL A 102 -7.68 13.62 -7.28
CA VAL A 102 -8.91 14.28 -6.83
C VAL A 102 -8.66 15.79 -6.70
N LYS A 103 -9.51 16.58 -7.37
CA LYS A 103 -9.50 18.04 -7.29
C LYS A 103 -10.38 18.57 -6.16
N ASP A 104 -11.45 17.85 -5.85
CA ASP A 104 -12.44 18.22 -4.84
C ASP A 104 -12.74 17.02 -3.93
N GLU A 105 -12.36 17.13 -2.66
CA GLU A 105 -12.54 16.08 -1.67
C GLU A 105 -13.96 16.05 -1.07
N SER A 106 -14.81 17.03 -1.39
CA SER A 106 -16.20 17.06 -0.94
C SER A 106 -17.11 16.09 -1.70
N ASN A 107 -16.73 15.71 -2.93
CA ASN A 107 -17.49 14.79 -3.77
C ASN A 107 -16.56 13.77 -4.43
N ILE A 108 -16.11 12.79 -3.64
CA ILE A 108 -15.18 11.77 -4.10
C ILE A 108 -15.95 10.58 -4.66
N ASP A 109 -15.58 10.17 -5.87
CA ASP A 109 -16.16 9.01 -6.52
C ASP A 109 -15.74 7.70 -5.84
N ILE A 110 -16.61 6.70 -5.91
CA ILE A 110 -16.38 5.39 -5.30
C ILE A 110 -15.16 4.67 -5.87
N HIS A 111 -14.84 4.86 -7.16
CA HIS A 111 -13.71 4.20 -7.80
C HIS A 111 -12.39 4.74 -7.25
N THR A 112 -12.30 6.04 -6.96
CA THR A 112 -11.16 6.64 -6.27
C THR A 112 -10.97 6.06 -4.88
N LEU A 113 -12.03 5.97 -4.07
CA LEU A 113 -11.93 5.36 -2.75
C LEU A 113 -11.45 3.91 -2.83
N VAL A 114 -12.03 3.11 -3.73
CA VAL A 114 -11.63 1.71 -3.95
C VAL A 114 -10.18 1.61 -4.43
N THR A 115 -9.71 2.55 -5.25
CA THR A 115 -8.33 2.61 -5.73
C THR A 115 -7.35 2.93 -4.60
N LEU A 116 -7.67 3.93 -3.76
CA LEU A 116 -6.85 4.27 -2.59
C LEU A 116 -6.76 3.10 -1.61
N LYS A 117 -7.90 2.45 -1.30
CA LYS A 117 -7.91 1.23 -0.48
C LYS A 117 -7.04 0.14 -1.09
N SER A 118 -7.15 -0.08 -2.40
CA SER A 118 -6.36 -1.09 -3.10
C SER A 118 -4.87 -0.77 -3.11
N ALA A 119 -4.49 0.51 -3.21
CA ALA A 119 -3.08 0.93 -3.11
C ALA A 119 -2.52 0.72 -1.70
N THR A 120 -3.27 1.09 -0.66
CA THR A 120 -2.91 0.82 0.74
C THR A 120 -2.72 -0.67 1.00
N ASN A 121 -3.63 -1.51 0.48
CA ASN A 121 -3.53 -2.96 0.62
C ASN A 121 -2.33 -3.55 -0.15
N ALA A 122 -2.01 -3.04 -1.34
CA ALA A 122 -0.83 -3.45 -2.09
C ALA A 122 0.47 -3.04 -1.38
N ILE A 123 0.54 -1.84 -0.80
CA ILE A 123 1.69 -1.41 0.03
C ILE A 123 1.85 -2.34 1.23
N ASN A 124 0.76 -2.60 1.95
CA ASN A 124 0.76 -3.51 3.10
C ASN A 124 1.24 -4.93 2.73
N PHE A 125 0.80 -5.41 1.57
CA PHE A 125 1.20 -6.70 1.03
C PHE A 125 2.71 -6.75 0.73
N ILE A 126 3.26 -5.73 0.06
CA ILE A 126 4.71 -5.66 -0.20
C ILE A 126 5.51 -5.56 1.10
N ILE A 127 5.06 -4.75 2.07
CA ILE A 127 5.68 -4.66 3.40
C ILE A 127 5.76 -6.04 4.05
N ASN A 128 4.68 -6.82 3.99
CA ASN A 128 4.67 -8.20 4.49
C ASN A 128 5.65 -9.12 3.76
N LYS A 129 5.78 -8.99 2.44
CA LYS A 129 6.70 -9.80 1.64
C LYS A 129 8.17 -9.43 1.83
N ILE A 130 8.45 -8.19 2.27
CA ILE A 130 9.78 -7.72 2.64
C ILE A 130 10.13 -8.04 4.10
N LYS A 131 9.13 -8.11 4.99
CA LYS A 131 9.34 -8.40 6.42
C LYS A 131 10.17 -9.68 6.61
N GLY A 132 11.17 -9.60 7.48
CA GLY A 132 12.12 -10.70 7.74
C GLY A 132 13.27 -10.80 6.73
N LYS A 133 13.37 -9.91 5.74
CA LYS A 133 14.48 -9.84 4.78
C LYS A 133 15.30 -8.57 5.05
N PRO A 134 16.45 -8.65 5.77
CA PRO A 134 17.16 -7.47 6.27
C PRO A 134 17.63 -6.49 5.19
N SER A 135 18.22 -6.99 4.09
CA SER A 135 18.70 -6.15 2.98
C SER A 135 17.53 -5.39 2.31
N LEU A 136 16.47 -6.10 1.90
CA LEU A 136 15.28 -5.46 1.30
C LEU A 136 14.62 -4.47 2.26
N THR A 137 14.61 -4.77 3.57
CA THR A 137 14.07 -3.85 4.57
C THR A 137 14.89 -2.55 4.59
N ARG A 138 16.22 -2.66 4.71
CA ARG A 138 17.13 -1.51 4.80
C ARG A 138 17.15 -0.68 3.52
N GLU A 139 17.18 -1.32 2.36
CA GLU A 139 17.40 -0.66 1.07
C GLU A 139 16.11 -0.17 0.43
N ILE A 140 15.00 -0.89 0.61
CA ILE A 140 13.74 -0.59 -0.09
C ILE A 140 12.72 0.04 0.86
N LEU A 141 12.45 -0.60 2.00
CA LEU A 141 11.33 -0.25 2.86
C LEU A 141 11.63 0.93 3.80
N THR A 142 12.67 0.81 4.63
CA THR A 142 13.05 1.83 5.62
C THR A 142 13.10 3.25 5.06
N PRO A 143 13.78 3.54 3.92
CA PRO A 143 13.82 4.90 3.38
C PRO A 143 12.45 5.42 2.91
N LYS A 144 11.48 4.55 2.64
CA LYS A 144 10.13 4.92 2.18
C LYS A 144 9.10 4.98 3.30
N LEU A 145 9.38 4.45 4.49
CA LEU A 145 8.45 4.47 5.61
C LEU A 145 7.98 5.88 5.99
N PRO A 146 8.83 6.93 6.06
CA PRO A 146 8.37 8.28 6.41
C PRO A 146 7.30 8.82 5.46
N ILE A 147 7.48 8.63 4.15
CA ILE A 147 6.52 9.10 3.15
C ILE A 147 5.26 8.23 3.11
N ILE A 148 5.37 6.92 3.35
CA ILE A 148 4.22 6.02 3.53
C ILE A 148 3.36 6.50 4.70
N ILE A 149 3.98 6.73 5.87
CA ILE A 149 3.29 7.17 7.08
C ILE A 149 2.58 8.51 6.86
N SER A 150 3.30 9.50 6.32
CA SER A 150 2.73 10.83 6.08
C SER A 150 1.52 10.78 5.14
N ASN A 151 1.61 10.02 4.05
CA ASN A 151 0.53 9.91 3.07
C ASN A 151 -0.67 9.11 3.58
N LEU A 152 -0.45 8.06 4.38
CA LEU A 152 -1.54 7.34 5.04
C LEU A 152 -2.28 8.24 6.03
N ILE A 153 -1.55 9.02 6.85
CA ILE A 153 -2.16 9.99 7.79
C ILE A 153 -3.01 11.02 7.02
N ASN A 154 -2.53 11.48 5.87
CA ASN A 154 -3.27 12.41 5.01
C ASN A 154 -4.48 11.77 4.31
N CYS A 155 -4.58 10.44 4.25
CA CYS A 155 -5.69 9.71 3.64
C CYS A 155 -6.71 9.19 4.67
N ILE A 156 -6.51 9.39 5.98
CA ILE A 156 -7.39 8.85 7.03
C ILE A 156 -8.84 9.28 6.84
N HIS A 157 -9.13 10.52 6.46
CA HIS A 157 -10.52 10.97 6.28
C HIS A 157 -11.20 10.37 5.04
N LEU A 158 -10.44 9.80 4.11
CA LEU A 158 -10.96 9.16 2.89
C LEU A 158 -11.15 7.66 3.07
N ILE A 159 -10.14 7.01 3.62
CA ILE A 159 -10.08 5.55 3.79
C ILE A 159 -9.60 5.22 5.21
N PRO A 160 -10.40 5.57 6.24
CA PRO A 160 -9.97 5.54 7.64
C PRO A 160 -9.55 4.14 8.08
N GLU A 161 -10.36 3.13 7.76
CA GLU A 161 -10.10 1.76 8.19
C GLU A 161 -8.79 1.20 7.62
N ASP A 162 -8.60 1.27 6.30
CA ASP A 162 -7.40 0.77 5.63
C ASP A 162 -6.14 1.55 6.06
N SER A 163 -6.24 2.88 6.17
CA SER A 163 -5.10 3.72 6.56
C SER A 163 -4.67 3.45 8.00
N ILE A 164 -5.63 3.42 8.93
CA ILE A 164 -5.36 3.22 10.35
C ILE A 164 -4.80 1.81 10.60
N LYS A 165 -5.35 0.76 9.97
CA LYS A 165 -4.82 -0.61 10.09
C LYS A 165 -3.34 -0.70 9.70
N LEU A 166 -2.96 -0.07 8.58
CA LEU A 166 -1.57 -0.07 8.15
C LEU A 166 -0.68 0.81 9.05
N LEU A 167 -1.17 1.98 9.49
CA LEU A 167 -0.44 2.85 10.41
C LEU A 167 -0.15 2.18 11.76
N ILE A 168 -1.12 1.48 12.37
CA ILE A 168 -0.89 0.70 13.60
C ILE A 168 0.21 -0.33 13.37
N LYS A 169 0.14 -1.05 12.26
CA LYS A 169 1.14 -2.08 11.95
C LYS A 169 2.54 -1.47 11.82
N ILE A 170 2.67 -0.32 11.15
CA ILE A 170 3.97 0.37 11.05
C ILE A 170 4.40 0.89 12.43
N LEU A 171 3.51 1.47 13.22
CA LEU A 171 3.79 1.94 14.58
C LEU A 171 4.38 0.82 15.46
N ILE A 172 3.78 -0.38 15.43
CA ILE A 172 4.24 -1.53 16.23
C ILE A 172 5.59 -2.06 15.73
N ASN A 173 5.79 -2.16 14.41
CA ASN A 173 7.00 -2.79 13.86
C ASN A 173 8.16 -1.80 13.65
N ASN A 174 7.90 -0.50 13.60
CA ASN A 174 8.85 0.55 13.22
C ASN A 174 8.62 1.84 14.07
N SER A 175 8.48 1.70 15.38
CA SER A 175 8.17 2.79 16.34
C SER A 175 9.09 4.01 16.19
N THR A 176 10.39 3.78 16.05
CA THR A 176 11.41 4.84 15.91
C THR A 176 11.20 5.69 14.66
N THR A 177 10.86 5.07 13.53
CA THR A 177 10.54 5.78 12.28
C THR A 177 9.18 6.48 12.37
N PHE A 178 8.24 5.92 13.13
CA PHE A 178 6.90 6.48 13.31
C PHE A 178 6.87 7.71 14.21
N ARG A 179 7.77 7.80 15.20
CA ARG A 179 7.77 8.83 16.26
C ARG A 179 7.55 10.26 15.77
N PRO A 180 8.22 10.78 14.72
CA PRO A 180 8.02 12.16 14.25
C PRO A 180 6.59 12.46 13.78
N PHE A 181 5.81 11.42 13.47
CA PHE A 181 4.44 11.53 12.97
C PHE A 181 3.38 11.32 14.06
N GLY A 182 3.79 11.00 15.29
CA GLY A 182 2.89 10.62 16.38
C GLY A 182 1.81 11.65 16.67
N ASN A 183 2.20 12.90 16.91
CA ASN A 183 1.25 14.00 17.19
C ASN A 183 0.30 14.23 16.02
N LYS A 184 0.80 14.15 14.78
CA LYS A 184 -0.03 14.33 13.58
C LYS A 184 -1.06 13.21 13.45
N PHE A 185 -0.67 11.97 13.75
CA PHE A 185 -1.59 10.84 13.75
C PHE A 185 -2.64 10.96 14.86
N GLU A 186 -2.23 11.33 16.08
CA GLU A 186 -3.13 11.58 17.21
C GLU A 186 -4.21 12.61 16.88
N VAL A 187 -3.81 13.77 16.35
CA VAL A 187 -4.74 14.83 15.95
C VAL A 187 -5.76 14.32 14.92
N LYS A 188 -5.32 13.51 13.94
CA LYS A 188 -6.25 12.93 12.96
C LYS A 188 -7.23 11.95 13.58
N LEU A 189 -6.80 11.12 14.55
CA LEU A 189 -7.69 10.20 15.27
C LEU A 189 -8.71 10.96 16.13
N LEU A 190 -8.27 11.98 16.88
CA LEU A 190 -9.16 12.81 17.69
C LEU A 190 -10.18 13.55 16.82
N ASN A 191 -9.80 14.03 15.65
CA ASN A 191 -10.74 14.65 14.70
C ASN A 191 -11.81 13.67 14.19
N LEU A 192 -11.53 12.36 14.12
CA LEU A 192 -12.55 11.36 13.79
C LEU A 192 -13.54 11.14 14.93
N ILE A 193 -13.12 11.35 16.19
CA ILE A 193 -13.96 11.22 17.38
C ILE A 193 -14.81 12.49 17.57
N ASN A 194 -14.17 13.66 17.57
CA ASN A 194 -14.80 14.94 17.91
C ASN A 194 -15.76 15.47 16.85
N ASN A 195 -15.78 14.88 15.65
CA ASN A 195 -16.87 15.12 14.71
C ASN A 195 -18.08 14.30 15.16
N ASP A 196 -18.80 14.81 16.17
CA ASP A 196 -19.90 14.13 16.89
C ASP A 196 -20.98 13.52 15.98
N SER A 197 -21.19 14.11 14.79
CA SER A 197 -22.12 13.60 13.79
C SER A 197 -21.59 12.42 12.96
N ASN A 198 -20.28 12.21 12.91
CA ASN A 198 -19.61 11.20 12.09
C ASN A 198 -19.11 10.00 12.90
N PHE A 199 -18.60 10.21 14.12
CA PHE A 199 -18.12 9.08 14.94
C PHE A 199 -19.23 8.07 15.20
N ASN A 200 -20.42 8.55 15.56
CA ASN A 200 -21.58 7.69 15.81
C ASN A 200 -22.05 6.91 14.58
N LYS A 201 -21.81 7.44 13.38
CA LYS A 201 -22.16 6.79 12.09
C LYS A 201 -21.17 5.72 11.66
N PHE A 202 -19.97 5.68 12.23
CA PHE A 202 -19.01 4.62 11.93
C PHE A 202 -19.49 3.28 12.47
N ASN A 203 -19.15 2.21 11.75
CA ASN A 203 -19.36 0.85 12.24
C ASN A 203 -18.49 0.58 13.49
N GLN A 204 -18.89 -0.41 14.28
CA GLN A 204 -18.20 -0.71 15.54
C GLN A 204 -16.72 -1.06 15.31
N SER A 205 -16.41 -1.81 14.25
CA SER A 205 -15.03 -2.19 13.93
C SER A 205 -14.11 -0.98 13.74
N LEU A 206 -14.58 0.09 13.11
CA LEU A 206 -13.78 1.30 12.90
C LEU A 206 -13.66 2.11 14.20
N LYS A 207 -14.72 2.19 15.01
CA LYS A 207 -14.66 2.83 16.34
C LYS A 207 -13.60 2.16 17.21
N ASP A 208 -13.64 0.84 17.31
CA ASP A 208 -12.68 0.04 18.08
C ASP A 208 -11.26 0.25 17.55
N LEU A 209 -11.09 0.29 16.22
CA LEU A 209 -9.80 0.52 15.59
C LEU A 209 -9.23 1.91 15.92
N ILE A 210 -10.06 2.96 15.90
CA ILE A 210 -9.64 4.34 16.24
C ILE A 210 -9.18 4.40 17.70
N LEU A 211 -9.99 3.85 18.63
CA LEU A 211 -9.68 3.85 20.06
C LEU A 211 -8.42 3.03 20.35
N LEU A 212 -8.31 1.83 19.77
CA LEU A 212 -7.11 1.00 19.87
C LEU A 212 -5.86 1.73 19.37
N SER A 213 -5.99 2.50 18.27
CA SER A 213 -4.87 3.27 17.71
C SER A 213 -4.37 4.34 18.67
N LEU A 214 -5.28 5.05 19.35
CA LEU A 214 -4.91 6.05 20.36
C LEU A 214 -4.16 5.41 21.53
N VAL A 215 -4.65 4.27 22.03
CA VAL A 215 -4.00 3.53 23.12
C VAL A 215 -2.61 3.06 22.70
N LEU A 216 -2.49 2.43 21.52
CA LEU A 216 -1.21 1.94 21.02
C LEU A 216 -0.22 3.08 20.76
N LEU A 217 -0.69 4.23 20.28
CA LEU A 217 0.14 5.39 20.06
C LEU A 217 0.76 5.89 21.37
N LYS A 218 -0.08 6.07 22.42
CA LYS A 218 0.41 6.48 23.73
C LYS A 218 1.35 5.43 24.34
N PHE A 219 1.01 4.16 24.25
CA PHE A 219 1.84 3.08 24.80
C PHE A 219 3.21 2.99 24.13
N ASN A 220 3.27 2.98 22.79
CA ASN A 220 4.53 2.80 22.06
C ASN A 220 5.42 4.05 22.15
N LEU A 221 4.84 5.26 22.19
CA LEU A 221 5.62 6.49 22.28
C LEU A 221 6.03 6.87 23.72
N SER A 222 5.33 6.37 24.75
CA SER A 222 5.69 6.60 26.16
C SER A 222 6.78 5.66 26.69
N ARG A 223 6.81 4.39 26.25
CA ARG A 223 7.82 3.40 26.68
C ARG A 223 9.26 3.78 26.33
N GLU A 224 9.47 4.58 25.29
CA GLU A 224 10.81 4.99 24.87
C GLU A 224 11.26 6.31 25.54
N ASN A 225 10.36 7.07 26.17
CA ASN A 225 10.71 8.25 26.97
C ASN A 225 11.23 7.87 28.37
N SER A 226 10.79 6.73 28.91
CA SER A 226 11.20 6.23 30.22
C SER A 226 12.66 5.72 30.22
N THR A 227 13.15 5.22 29.10
CA THR A 227 14.55 4.78 28.93
C THR A 227 15.54 5.96 28.86
N SER A 228 15.12 7.11 28.35
CA SER A 228 15.96 8.33 28.29
C SER A 228 16.17 8.98 29.66
N ILE A 229 15.26 8.75 30.62
CA ILE A 229 15.34 9.30 31.98
C ILE A 229 16.28 8.46 32.86
N MET A 230 16.48 7.18 32.54
CA MET A 230 17.38 6.30 33.30
C MET A 230 18.89 6.48 32.99
N ILE A 231 19.27 7.33 32.02
CA ILE A 231 20.68 7.58 31.67
C ILE A 231 21.23 8.87 32.32
N LEU A 232 20.42 9.57 33.13
CA LEU A 232 20.79 10.85 33.75
C LEU A 232 20.84 10.84 35.30
N ASN A 233 20.94 9.66 35.92
CA ASN A 233 21.20 9.53 37.37
C ASN A 233 22.47 8.74 37.64
#